data_AF-A0A0R3QR14-F1
#
_entry.id   AF-A0A0R3QR14-F1
#
_cell.length_a   1.000
_cell.length_b   1.000
_cell.length_c   1.000
_cell.angle_alpha   90.00
_cell.angle_beta   90.00
_cell.angle_gamma   90.00
#
_symmetry.space_group_name_H-M   'P 1'
#
loop_
_entity.id
_entity.type
_entity.pdbx_description
1 polymer ?
#
loop_
_entity_poly.entity_id
_entity_poly.type
_entity_poly.pdbx_seq_one_letter_code
_entity_poly.pdbx_strand_id
1 'polypeptide(L)'
;MVLRGKNATLVVIGDIGRSPRMCYHARSLADKNYRVQIVGYTDSAIHQSIQHHPYISVVSLRCPPEYICKLRPIFALILKFLWTLTVLLLTLFFRIDWPLLIMVQNPPGLPSLLACWLCARIRRAQFIIDWHNYTYSVLRKKYNIDEIRVSRASERRIQNSLNCSDDHSLVVNDVSGMRGKRMTRVERAVQAAAVAANKRKRQADRKKRCSIVQRCVEQIYYWEGYFGRCADLNICVTHAMRQDMFDAWDINMFDAWDISAATVYDRPPAWSFRKLTDEERHKFLLKLIDYGGEFEVFKAVNNPCLQIDCISMEETLISYRDNEGKVQLRNDRPLLLVSSTSWTEDEDFGLLLDALREFDNIAKLSSRTNPATRLPFITCIITGRGPLRSYYLGRIEHMQMQNVEILTPWLKAEDYPFLIGCADIGVSLHTSTSGYKFV
;
A
#
# COMPACT_ATOMS: atom_id res chain seq x y z
N MET A 1 -22.22 39.95 10.18
CA MET A 1 -22.21 38.53 9.78
C MET A 1 -21.32 38.40 8.56
N VAL A 2 -20.06 38.00 8.72
CA VAL A 2 -19.14 37.85 7.59
C VAL A 2 -19.58 36.63 6.80
N LEU A 3 -20.04 36.82 5.56
CA LEU A 3 -20.30 35.74 4.61
C LEU A 3 -18.97 34.99 4.39
N ARG A 4 -18.77 33.88 5.10
CA ARG A 4 -17.59 33.04 4.92
C ARG A 4 -17.68 32.42 3.52
N GLY A 5 -16.68 32.69 2.68
CA GLY A 5 -16.52 31.98 1.41
C GLY A 5 -16.42 30.47 1.65
N LYS A 6 -16.87 29.66 0.69
CA LYS A 6 -16.75 28.20 0.73
C LYS A 6 -15.29 27.78 0.51
N ASN A 7 -14.42 28.08 1.47
CA ASN A 7 -13.00 27.77 1.39
C ASN A 7 -12.71 26.45 2.12
N ALA A 8 -11.96 25.55 1.50
CA ALA A 8 -11.54 24.29 2.07
C ALA A 8 -10.01 24.14 1.99
N THR A 9 -9.38 23.73 3.07
CA THR A 9 -7.95 23.42 3.09
C THR A 9 -7.75 21.92 3.25
N LEU A 10 -7.03 21.30 2.32
CA LEU A 10 -6.67 19.89 2.34
C LEU A 10 -5.18 19.77 2.66
N VAL A 11 -4.81 19.05 3.72
CA VAL A 11 -3.45 18.95 4.20
C VAL A 11 -2.92 17.53 4.02
N VAL A 12 -1.79 17.41 3.34
CA VAL A 12 -1.05 16.16 3.11
C VAL A 12 0.41 16.41 3.40
N ILE A 13 0.96 15.75 4.43
CA ILE A 13 2.40 15.77 4.68
C ILE A 13 3.05 14.67 3.84
N GLY A 14 3.07 14.93 2.53
CA GLY A 14 3.52 14.03 1.49
C GLY A 14 3.47 14.74 0.14
N ASP A 15 3.99 14.05 -0.88
CA ASP A 15 3.98 14.54 -2.25
C ASP A 15 2.56 14.47 -2.85
N ILE A 16 1.99 15.62 -3.19
CA ILE A 16 0.62 15.75 -3.69
C ILE A 16 0.42 14.91 -4.96
N GLY A 17 1.44 14.85 -5.84
CA GLY A 17 1.38 14.06 -7.07
C GLY A 17 1.26 12.55 -6.82
N ARG A 18 1.57 12.08 -5.61
CA ARG A 18 1.49 10.68 -5.18
C ARG A 18 0.35 10.42 -4.20
N SER A 19 -0.55 11.39 -4.01
CA SER A 19 -1.71 11.29 -3.12
C SER A 19 -3.02 11.43 -3.89
N PRO A 20 -3.40 10.43 -4.72
CA PRO A 20 -4.57 10.50 -5.59
C PRO A 20 -5.86 10.74 -4.81
N ARG A 21 -6.05 10.13 -3.62
CA ARG A 21 -7.27 10.35 -2.82
C ARG A 21 -7.46 11.79 -2.41
N MET A 22 -6.39 12.49 -2.00
CA MET A 22 -6.50 13.90 -1.61
C MET A 22 -6.75 14.80 -2.81
N CYS A 23 -6.21 14.43 -3.98
CA CYS A 23 -6.59 15.04 -5.25
C CYS A 23 -8.09 14.83 -5.57
N TYR A 24 -8.63 13.63 -5.32
CA TYR A 24 -10.06 13.35 -5.53
C TYR A 24 -10.96 14.07 -4.53
N HIS A 25 -10.58 14.17 -3.26
CA HIS A 25 -11.28 15.02 -2.29
C HIS A 25 -11.26 16.49 -2.72
N ALA A 26 -10.12 16.99 -3.19
CA ALA A 26 -10.01 18.35 -3.69
C ALA A 26 -10.95 18.60 -4.86
N ARG A 27 -10.94 17.69 -5.84
CA ARG A 27 -11.84 17.78 -7.00
C ARG A 27 -13.31 17.71 -6.59
N SER A 28 -13.70 16.76 -5.75
CA SER A 28 -15.08 16.59 -5.29
C SER A 28 -15.62 17.81 -4.53
N LEU A 29 -14.78 18.47 -3.73
CA LEU A 29 -15.13 19.73 -3.07
C LEU A 29 -15.22 20.88 -4.08
N ALA A 30 -14.27 20.96 -5.01
CA ALA A 30 -14.21 22.02 -6.01
C ALA A 30 -15.39 21.96 -6.98
N ASP A 31 -15.81 20.75 -7.40
CA ASP A 31 -17.02 20.50 -8.21
C ASP A 31 -18.29 20.96 -7.48
N LYS A 32 -18.27 21.05 -6.14
CA LYS A 32 -19.35 21.59 -5.30
C LYS A 32 -19.19 23.08 -4.97
N ASN A 33 -18.42 23.81 -5.77
CA ASN A 33 -18.14 25.25 -5.65
C ASN A 33 -17.39 25.63 -4.36
N TYR A 34 -16.54 24.74 -3.82
CA TYR A 34 -15.55 25.15 -2.82
C TYR A 34 -14.27 25.65 -3.49
N ARG A 35 -13.69 26.72 -2.96
CA ARG A 35 -12.30 27.09 -3.26
C ARG A 35 -11.40 26.23 -2.40
N VAL A 36 -10.63 25.36 -3.03
CA VAL A 36 -9.82 24.36 -2.35
C VAL A 36 -8.34 24.74 -2.42
N GLN A 37 -7.67 24.69 -1.26
CA GLN A 37 -6.23 24.84 -1.16
C GLN A 37 -5.61 23.53 -0.69
N ILE A 38 -4.80 22.89 -1.53
CA ILE A 38 -4.08 21.67 -1.19
C ILE A 38 -2.70 22.04 -0.67
N VAL A 39 -2.40 21.68 0.57
CA VAL A 39 -1.15 21.95 1.26
C VAL A 39 -0.33 20.66 1.33
N GLY A 40 0.86 20.65 0.73
CA GLY A 40 1.71 19.46 0.67
C GLY A 40 3.01 19.68 -0.09
N TYR A 41 3.79 18.62 -0.31
CA TYR A 41 5.00 18.68 -1.14
C TYR A 41 4.64 18.58 -2.62
N THR A 42 5.45 19.19 -3.47
CA THR A 42 5.21 19.29 -4.92
C THR A 42 6.39 18.73 -5.70
N ASP A 43 6.86 17.55 -5.28
CA ASP A 43 8.08 16.92 -5.82
C ASP A 43 7.79 16.18 -7.13
N SER A 44 6.57 15.62 -7.28
CA SER A 44 6.13 14.97 -8.52
C SER A 44 5.12 15.83 -9.30
N ALA A 45 4.96 15.51 -10.58
CA ALA A 45 3.93 16.11 -11.42
C ALA A 45 2.53 15.83 -10.85
N ILE A 46 1.75 16.89 -10.67
CA ILE A 46 0.36 16.80 -10.20
C ILE A 46 -0.54 16.50 -11.40
N HIS A 47 -1.55 15.66 -11.23
CA HIS A 47 -2.48 15.32 -12.30
C HIS A 47 -3.13 16.56 -12.92
N GLN A 48 -3.23 16.60 -14.25
CA GLN A 48 -3.70 17.76 -15.01
C GLN A 48 -5.11 18.23 -14.59
N SER A 49 -5.96 17.31 -14.15
CA SER A 49 -7.32 17.66 -13.68
C SER A 49 -7.34 18.52 -12.43
N ILE A 50 -6.25 18.54 -11.65
CA ILE A 50 -6.10 19.37 -10.46
C ILE A 50 -5.40 20.67 -10.84
N GLN A 51 -4.35 20.59 -11.65
CA GLN A 51 -3.58 21.76 -12.09
C GLN A 51 -4.43 22.77 -12.87
N HIS A 52 -5.33 22.31 -13.74
CA HIS A 52 -6.17 23.18 -14.57
C HIS A 52 -7.50 23.58 -13.92
N HIS A 53 -7.80 23.13 -12.70
CA HIS A 53 -9.10 23.39 -12.10
C HIS A 53 -9.18 24.82 -11.51
N PRO A 54 -10.15 25.66 -11.90
CA PRO A 54 -10.17 27.08 -11.53
C PRO A 54 -10.35 27.34 -10.04
N TYR A 55 -10.95 26.38 -9.32
CA TYR A 55 -11.20 26.48 -7.88
C TYR A 55 -10.18 25.74 -7.00
N ILE A 56 -9.13 25.16 -7.58
CA ILE A 56 -8.09 24.46 -6.81
C ILE A 56 -6.78 25.23 -6.91
N SER A 57 -6.13 25.45 -5.77
CA SER A 57 -4.79 26.02 -5.69
C SER A 57 -3.90 25.14 -4.83
N VAL A 58 -2.61 25.12 -5.14
CA VAL A 58 -1.62 24.30 -4.44
C VAL A 58 -0.69 25.20 -3.63
N VAL A 59 -0.52 24.86 -2.35
CA VAL A 59 0.36 25.56 -1.41
C VAL A 59 1.50 24.62 -1.02
N SER A 60 2.67 24.84 -1.61
CA SER A 60 3.85 24.00 -1.35
C SER A 60 4.40 24.21 0.07
N LEU A 61 4.65 23.09 0.75
CA LEU A 61 5.37 22.99 2.02
C LEU A 61 6.87 22.79 1.77
N ARG A 62 7.68 23.29 2.72
CA ARG A 62 9.13 23.03 2.73
C ARG A 62 9.44 21.69 3.39
N CYS A 63 10.11 20.80 2.65
CA CYS A 63 10.59 19.53 3.16
C CYS A 63 11.61 19.72 4.31
N PRO A 64 11.64 18.79 5.28
CA PRO A 64 12.68 18.79 6.32
C PRO A 64 14.06 18.58 5.66
N PRO A 65 15.08 19.38 6.04
CA PRO A 65 16.41 19.25 5.48
C PRO A 65 17.01 17.85 5.63
N GLU A 66 17.75 17.40 4.62
CA GLU A 66 18.29 16.04 4.55
C GLU A 66 19.26 15.70 5.69
N TYR A 67 19.97 16.68 6.25
CA TYR A 67 20.88 16.45 7.37
C TYR A 67 20.14 15.93 8.61
N ILE A 68 18.86 16.28 8.78
CA ILE A 68 18.03 15.77 9.89
C ILE A 68 17.85 14.26 9.76
N CYS A 69 17.77 13.74 8.53
CA CYS A 69 17.67 12.30 8.27
C CYS A 69 18.95 11.54 8.64
N LYS A 70 20.11 12.21 8.66
CA LYS A 70 21.41 11.61 9.01
C LYS A 70 21.67 11.56 10.52
N LEU A 71 20.84 12.24 11.32
CA LEU A 71 20.94 12.22 12.78
C LEU A 71 20.50 10.87 13.37
N ARG A 72 20.85 10.67 14.65
CA ARG A 72 20.37 9.51 15.42
C ARG A 72 18.82 9.46 15.39
N PRO A 73 18.20 8.27 15.28
CA PRO A 73 16.77 8.12 14.99
C PRO A 73 15.81 8.94 15.87
N ILE A 74 16.03 9.01 17.19
CA ILE A 74 15.18 9.75 18.12
C ILE A 74 15.27 11.26 17.86
N PHE A 75 16.49 11.78 17.71
CA PHE A 75 16.71 13.20 17.41
C PHE A 75 16.17 13.56 16.02
N ALA A 76 16.34 12.67 15.05
CA ALA A 76 15.74 12.83 13.72
C ALA A 76 14.21 12.90 13.81
N LEU A 77 13.57 12.04 14.62
CA LEU A 77 12.11 12.03 14.80
C LEU A 77 11.61 13.33 15.44
N ILE A 78 12.24 13.77 16.54
CA ILE A 78 11.87 15.01 17.24
C ILE A 78 12.09 16.24 16.35
N LEU A 79 13.23 16.32 15.67
CA LEU A 79 13.54 17.47 14.84
C LEU A 79 12.65 17.52 13.59
N LYS A 80 12.33 16.36 12.99
CA LYS A 80 11.31 16.27 11.92
C LYS A 80 9.93 16.69 12.41
N PHE A 81 9.54 16.29 13.63
CA PHE A 81 8.29 16.70 14.24
C PHE A 81 8.22 18.22 14.38
N LEU A 82 9.23 18.84 15.01
CA LEU A 82 9.28 20.29 15.24
C LEU A 82 9.33 21.07 13.93
N TRP A 83 10.12 20.62 12.96
CA TRP A 83 10.18 21.24 11.63
C TRP A 83 8.81 21.20 10.95
N THR A 84 8.19 20.02 10.86
CA THR A 84 6.90 19.83 10.20
C THR A 84 5.82 20.66 10.87
N LEU A 85 5.76 20.63 12.21
CA LEU A 85 4.82 21.43 13.00
C LEU A 85 4.99 22.93 12.71
N THR A 86 6.22 23.44 12.76
CA THR A 86 6.50 24.87 12.56
C THR A 86 6.15 25.31 11.14
N VAL A 87 6.63 24.60 10.12
CA VAL A 87 6.38 24.95 8.72
C VAL A 87 4.89 24.85 8.38
N LEU A 88 4.21 23.83 8.89
CA LEU A 88 2.77 23.67 8.68
C LEU A 88 1.98 24.77 9.39
N LEU A 89 2.26 25.08 10.65
CA LEU A 89 1.62 26.19 11.36
C LEU A 89 1.82 27.52 10.62
N LEU A 90 3.04 27.84 10.22
CA LEU A 90 3.31 29.07 9.46
C LEU A 90 2.53 29.11 8.14
N THR A 91 2.42 27.98 7.45
CA THR A 91 1.65 27.88 6.21
C THR A 91 0.15 28.04 6.47
N LEU A 92 -0.40 27.36 7.47
CA LEU A 92 -1.81 27.40 7.85
C LEU A 92 -2.25 28.75 8.43
N PHE A 93 -1.34 29.52 9.03
CA PHE A 93 -1.68 30.84 9.57
C PHE A 93 -1.43 31.99 8.60
N PHE A 94 -0.44 31.89 7.71
CA PHE A 94 0.00 33.05 6.91
C PHE A 94 -0.13 32.86 5.40
N ARG A 95 -0.33 31.65 4.88
CA ARG A 95 -0.35 31.38 3.43
C ARG A 95 -1.67 30.86 2.89
N ILE A 96 -2.55 30.35 3.75
CA ILE A 96 -3.89 29.90 3.34
C ILE A 96 -4.92 31.00 3.55
N ASP A 97 -5.97 30.95 2.75
CA ASP A 97 -7.18 31.74 2.94
C ASP A 97 -7.92 31.25 4.18
N TRP A 98 -8.82 32.08 4.72
CA TRP A 98 -9.62 31.71 5.87
C TRP A 98 -10.51 30.49 5.53
N PRO A 99 -10.29 29.32 6.16
CA PRO A 99 -10.99 28.11 5.76
C PRO A 99 -12.32 27.95 6.50
N LEU A 100 -13.31 27.36 5.82
CA LEU A 100 -14.52 26.83 6.45
C LEU A 100 -14.27 25.43 7.00
N LEU A 101 -13.45 24.63 6.30
CA LEU A 101 -13.06 23.28 6.69
C LEU A 101 -11.56 23.05 6.45
N ILE A 102 -10.93 22.29 7.33
CA ILE A 102 -9.57 21.79 7.22
C ILE A 102 -9.64 20.27 7.30
N MET A 103 -9.25 19.58 6.23
CA MET A 103 -9.18 18.13 6.17
C MET A 103 -7.72 17.68 6.08
N VAL A 104 -7.30 16.77 6.94
CA VAL A 104 -5.91 16.26 6.98
C VAL A 104 -5.86 14.77 6.70
N GLN A 105 -4.93 14.35 5.83
CA GLN A 105 -4.63 12.94 5.59
C GLN A 105 -3.69 12.39 6.66
N ASN A 106 -4.07 11.30 7.33
CA ASN A 106 -3.23 10.57 8.27
C ASN A 106 -2.80 9.23 7.64
N PRO A 107 -1.49 8.87 7.58
CA PRO A 107 -0.28 9.49 8.15
C PRO A 107 0.48 10.47 7.22
N PRO A 108 1.46 11.25 7.74
CA PRO A 108 1.98 11.32 9.11
C PRO A 108 1.17 12.25 10.03
N GLY A 109 0.68 11.68 11.12
CA GLY A 109 -0.41 12.22 11.93
C GLY A 109 0.01 13.27 12.94
N LEU A 110 0.86 12.97 13.92
CA LEU A 110 0.88 13.83 15.11
C LEU A 110 1.17 15.34 14.86
N PRO A 111 2.24 15.73 14.13
CA PRO A 111 2.49 17.16 13.89
C PRO A 111 1.43 17.80 13.00
N SER A 112 0.85 17.04 12.05
CA SER A 112 -0.17 17.54 11.14
C SER A 112 -1.52 17.68 11.82
N LEU A 113 -1.95 16.67 12.59
CA LEU A 113 -3.13 16.66 13.44
C LEU A 113 -3.10 17.82 14.43
N LEU A 114 -1.99 18.01 15.15
CA LEU A 114 -1.84 19.12 16.10
C LEU A 114 -1.95 20.49 15.41
N ALA A 115 -1.24 20.70 14.30
CA ALA A 115 -1.26 21.97 13.59
C ALA A 115 -2.64 22.28 12.99
N CYS A 116 -3.27 21.28 12.36
CA CYS A 116 -4.57 21.43 11.74
C CYS A 116 -5.66 21.65 12.78
N TRP A 117 -5.64 20.89 13.89
CA TRP A 117 -6.57 21.08 15.01
C TRP A 117 -6.44 22.50 15.60
N LEU A 118 -5.21 22.95 15.87
CA LEU A 118 -4.98 24.29 16.43
C LEU A 118 -5.47 25.39 15.47
N CYS A 119 -5.13 25.29 14.18
CA CYS A 119 -5.61 26.22 13.17
C CYS A 119 -7.14 26.20 13.05
N ALA A 120 -7.76 25.02 13.02
CA ALA A 120 -9.20 24.85 12.93
C ALA A 120 -9.91 25.51 14.12
N ARG A 121 -9.42 25.34 15.35
CA ARG A 121 -9.98 25.98 16.54
C ARG A 121 -9.85 27.51 16.50
N ILE A 122 -8.69 28.04 16.14
CA ILE A 122 -8.46 29.49 16.07
C ILE A 122 -9.29 30.14 14.95
N ARG A 123 -9.34 29.52 13.77
CA ARG A 123 -10.10 30.02 12.62
C ARG A 123 -11.60 29.69 12.70
N ARG A 124 -12.02 28.88 13.67
CA ARG A 124 -13.36 28.28 13.81
C ARG A 124 -13.78 27.54 12.52
N ALA A 125 -12.87 26.74 11.98
CA ALA A 125 -13.12 25.88 10.83
C ALA A 125 -13.47 24.46 11.31
N GLN A 126 -14.19 23.69 10.49
CA GLN A 126 -14.43 22.26 10.76
C GLN A 126 -13.13 21.47 10.59
N PHE A 127 -12.78 20.65 11.57
CA PHE A 127 -11.60 19.79 11.54
C PHE A 127 -11.98 18.37 11.15
N ILE A 128 -11.48 17.91 10.01
CA ILE A 128 -11.79 16.59 9.44
C ILE A 128 -10.50 15.78 9.33
N ILE A 129 -10.52 14.51 9.73
CA ILE A 129 -9.38 13.60 9.58
C ILE A 129 -9.74 12.49 8.59
N ASP A 130 -8.88 12.30 7.59
CA ASP A 130 -8.93 11.19 6.65
C ASP A 130 -7.90 10.12 7.03
N TRP A 131 -8.38 9.02 7.61
CA TRP A 131 -7.61 7.92 8.13
C TRP A 131 -7.33 6.87 7.04
N HIS A 132 -6.06 6.78 6.62
CA HIS A 132 -5.57 5.75 5.69
C HIS A 132 -4.87 4.62 6.41
N ASN A 133 -4.13 5.00 7.45
CA ASN A 133 -3.30 4.14 8.26
C ASN A 133 -3.00 4.88 9.55
N TYR A 134 -2.44 4.19 10.53
CA TYR A 134 -2.04 4.79 11.79
C TYR A 134 -0.56 5.12 11.78
N THR A 135 -0.22 6.32 12.25
CA THR A 135 1.17 6.77 12.37
C THR A 135 1.94 5.86 13.31
N TYR A 136 1.33 5.46 14.44
CA TYR A 136 1.98 4.55 15.37
C TYR A 136 2.32 3.19 14.71
N SER A 137 1.41 2.63 13.89
CA SER A 137 1.63 1.36 13.18
C SER A 137 2.75 1.46 12.14
N VAL A 138 2.78 2.55 11.36
CA VAL A 138 3.86 2.79 10.38
C VAL A 138 5.21 2.94 11.09
N LEU A 139 5.26 3.66 12.22
CA LEU A 139 6.49 3.80 13.00
C LEU A 139 6.91 2.50 13.69
N ARG A 140 5.95 1.71 14.18
CA ARG A 140 6.20 0.37 14.76
C ARG A 140 6.92 -0.52 13.75
N LYS A 141 6.39 -0.63 12.53
CA LYS A 141 7.02 -1.41 11.45
C LYS A 141 8.40 -0.85 11.10
N LYS A 142 8.52 0.48 10.94
CA LYS A 142 9.79 1.13 10.58
C LYS A 142 10.93 0.89 11.59
N TYR A 143 10.60 0.77 12.87
CA TYR A 143 11.59 0.57 13.94
C TYR A 143 11.67 -0.88 14.44
N ASN A 144 10.98 -1.83 13.80
CA ASN A 144 10.91 -3.24 14.17
C ASN A 144 10.60 -3.43 15.67
N ILE A 145 9.45 -2.90 16.10
CA ILE A 145 8.97 -3.00 17.49
C ILE A 145 7.92 -4.10 17.57
N ASP A 146 8.31 -5.25 18.10
CA ASP A 146 7.46 -6.46 18.12
C ASP A 146 6.37 -6.38 19.20
N GLU A 147 6.64 -5.77 20.35
CA GLU A 147 5.70 -5.64 21.47
C GLU A 147 5.43 -4.18 21.82
N ILE A 148 4.15 -3.81 21.90
CA ILE A 148 3.70 -2.50 22.41
C ILE A 148 2.78 -2.78 23.61
N ARG A 149 2.90 -2.00 24.69
CA ARG A 149 2.07 -2.14 25.90
C ARG A 149 0.67 -1.53 25.75
N VAL A 150 0.21 -1.35 24.52
CA VAL A 150 -1.12 -0.82 24.22
C VAL A 150 -2.00 -2.03 24.02
N SER A 151 -2.82 -2.35 25.03
CA SER A 151 -3.72 -3.49 24.95
C SER A 151 -4.87 -3.17 24.00
N ARG A 152 -4.72 -3.54 22.73
CA ARG A 152 -5.83 -3.48 21.76
C ARG A 152 -6.91 -4.46 22.19
N ALA A 153 -8.18 -4.09 22.05
CA ALA A 153 -9.29 -5.01 22.30
C ALA A 153 -9.20 -6.28 21.40
N SER A 154 -8.66 -6.14 20.19
CA SER A 154 -8.40 -7.25 19.25
C SER A 154 -7.33 -8.23 19.74
N GLU A 155 -6.25 -7.73 20.35
CA GLU A 155 -5.19 -8.55 20.94
C GLU A 155 -5.70 -9.33 22.17
N ARG A 156 -6.62 -8.76 22.96
CA ARG A 156 -7.27 -9.49 24.08
C ARG A 156 -8.07 -10.71 23.62
N ARG A 157 -8.71 -10.66 22.43
CA ARG A 157 -9.47 -11.80 21.89
C ARG A 157 -8.55 -12.90 21.36
N ILE A 158 -7.46 -12.52 20.70
CA ILE A 158 -6.47 -13.47 20.14
C ILE A 158 -5.66 -14.13 21.26
N GLN A 159 -5.27 -13.39 22.29
CA GLN A 159 -4.48 -13.91 23.41
C GLN A 159 -5.28 -14.85 24.33
N ASN A 160 -6.59 -14.64 24.45
CA ASN A 160 -7.49 -15.60 25.12
C ASN A 160 -7.68 -16.91 24.31
N SER A 161 -7.41 -16.89 23.00
CA SER A 161 -7.48 -18.07 22.13
C SER A 161 -6.16 -18.84 22.03
N LEU A 162 -5.00 -18.16 22.16
CA LEU A 162 -3.68 -18.77 22.03
C LEU A 162 -3.12 -19.32 23.35
N ASN A 163 -3.57 -18.83 24.51
CA ASN A 163 -3.11 -19.34 25.82
C ASN A 163 -3.54 -20.80 26.13
N CYS A 164 -4.22 -21.49 25.21
CA CYS A 164 -4.57 -22.91 25.32
C CYS A 164 -3.60 -23.84 24.59
N SER A 165 -2.53 -23.35 23.97
CA SER A 165 -1.63 -24.19 23.16
C SER A 165 -0.19 -23.67 23.23
N ASP A 166 0.75 -24.58 23.46
CA ASP A 166 2.20 -24.42 23.30
C ASP A 166 3.03 -24.09 24.56
N ASP A 167 3.26 -25.13 25.37
CA ASP A 167 4.47 -25.30 26.18
C ASP A 167 5.30 -26.46 25.61
N HIS A 168 6.45 -26.17 25.00
CA HIS A 168 7.70 -26.95 24.94
C HIS A 168 8.47 -26.80 23.61
N SER A 169 9.67 -26.21 23.64
CA SER A 169 10.84 -26.76 22.93
C SER A 169 12.17 -26.12 23.37
N LEU A 170 13.16 -26.98 23.56
CA LEU A 170 14.53 -26.72 24.03
C LEU A 170 15.48 -26.38 22.88
N VAL A 171 16.47 -25.52 23.17
CA VAL A 171 17.51 -25.04 22.24
C VAL A 171 18.78 -25.90 22.36
N VAL A 172 19.36 -26.34 21.24
CA VAL A 172 20.72 -26.90 21.14
C VAL A 172 21.56 -26.01 20.23
N ASN A 173 22.77 -25.64 20.66
CA ASN A 173 23.75 -24.88 19.89
C ASN A 173 25.03 -25.71 19.72
N ASP A 174 25.60 -25.72 18.53
CA ASP A 174 26.93 -26.27 18.26
C ASP A 174 27.70 -25.32 17.32
N VAL A 175 28.97 -25.01 17.61
CA VAL A 175 29.83 -24.17 16.74
C VAL A 175 31.29 -24.62 16.85
N SER A 176 31.89 -24.93 15.69
CA SER A 176 33.30 -25.27 15.53
C SER A 176 34.11 -24.16 14.82
N GLY A 177 35.31 -23.91 15.36
CA GLY A 177 36.60 -23.64 14.68
C GLY A 177 36.79 -22.44 13.72
N MET A 178 37.74 -21.54 14.03
CA MET A 178 39.00 -21.36 13.25
C MET A 178 39.98 -20.31 13.84
N ARG A 179 41.27 -20.52 13.55
CA ARG A 179 42.53 -19.96 14.12
C ARG A 179 42.84 -18.50 13.73
N GLY A 180 43.51 -17.78 14.64
CA GLY A 180 44.21 -16.50 14.40
C GLY A 180 45.35 -16.23 15.40
N LYS A 181 46.37 -15.46 14.97
CA LYS A 181 47.73 -15.23 15.55
C LYS A 181 47.86 -15.08 17.08
N ARG A 182 49.01 -15.54 17.60
CA ARG A 182 49.27 -15.83 19.02
C ARG A 182 49.63 -14.57 19.85
N MET A 183 48.64 -13.79 20.31
CA MET A 183 48.81 -12.81 21.41
C MET A 183 49.19 -13.53 22.72
N THR A 184 49.81 -12.86 23.70
CA THR A 184 50.03 -13.50 25.01
C THR A 184 48.69 -13.84 25.68
N ARG A 185 48.66 -14.89 26.53
CA ARG A 185 47.39 -15.41 27.12
C ARG A 185 46.63 -14.33 27.90
N VAL A 186 47.37 -13.39 28.50
CA VAL A 186 46.83 -12.26 29.26
C VAL A 186 46.24 -11.20 28.32
N GLU A 187 46.98 -10.76 27.30
CA GLU A 187 46.48 -9.75 26.35
C GLU A 187 45.24 -10.23 25.58
N ARG A 188 45.20 -11.52 25.22
CA ARG A 188 44.06 -12.14 24.53
C ARG A 188 42.81 -12.15 25.42
N ALA A 189 42.97 -12.45 26.70
CA ALA A 189 41.88 -12.42 27.67
C ALA A 189 41.36 -11.00 27.91
N VAL A 190 42.27 -10.01 28.02
CA VAL A 190 41.91 -8.60 28.21
C VAL A 190 41.18 -8.04 26.99
N GLN A 191 41.65 -8.32 25.77
CA GLN A 191 40.99 -7.86 24.56
C GLN A 191 39.62 -8.56 24.35
N ALA A 192 39.51 -9.86 24.63
CA ALA A 192 38.24 -10.58 24.59
C ALA A 192 37.23 -10.02 25.61
N ALA A 193 37.68 -9.70 26.83
CA ALA A 193 36.86 -9.06 27.86
C ALA A 193 36.41 -7.65 27.44
N ALA A 194 37.30 -6.84 26.86
CA ALA A 194 36.97 -5.51 26.36
C ALA A 194 35.97 -5.54 25.19
N VAL A 195 36.13 -6.49 24.25
CA VAL A 195 35.18 -6.71 23.15
C VAL A 195 33.83 -7.20 23.67
N ALA A 196 33.81 -8.12 24.63
CA ALA A 196 32.58 -8.60 25.27
C ALA A 196 31.86 -7.48 26.05
N ALA A 197 32.60 -6.64 26.78
CA ALA A 197 32.06 -5.49 27.50
C ALA A 197 31.48 -4.44 26.53
N ASN A 198 32.18 -4.12 25.44
CA ASN A 198 31.67 -3.22 24.41
C ASN A 198 30.45 -3.80 23.68
N LYS A 199 30.40 -5.12 23.43
CA LYS A 199 29.23 -5.79 22.85
C LYS A 199 28.03 -5.73 23.80
N ARG A 200 28.23 -6.01 25.09
CA ARG A 200 27.18 -5.89 26.14
C ARG A 200 26.69 -4.45 26.28
N LYS A 201 27.59 -3.46 26.29
CA LYS A 201 27.25 -2.03 26.32
C LYS A 201 26.44 -1.62 25.09
N ARG A 202 26.87 -1.99 23.88
CA ARG A 202 26.13 -1.73 22.63
C ARG A 202 24.76 -2.39 22.62
N GLN A 203 24.63 -3.62 23.14
CA GLN A 203 23.36 -4.34 23.24
C GLN A 203 22.43 -3.69 24.28
N ALA A 204 22.96 -3.26 25.43
CA ALA A 204 22.21 -2.52 26.44
C ALA A 204 21.75 -1.15 25.90
N ASP A 205 22.61 -0.42 25.19
CA ASP A 205 22.25 0.86 24.54
C ASP A 205 21.21 0.66 23.44
N ARG A 206 21.31 -0.43 22.65
CA ARG A 206 20.29 -0.79 21.65
C ARG A 206 18.95 -1.10 22.32
N LYS A 207 18.94 -1.90 23.40
CA LYS A 207 17.72 -2.24 24.16
C LYS A 207 17.09 -1.00 24.80
N LYS A 208 17.89 -0.12 25.41
CA LYS A 208 17.43 1.18 25.94
C LYS A 208 16.84 2.08 24.85
N ARG A 209 17.46 2.14 23.66
CA ARG A 209 16.95 2.91 22.52
C ARG A 209 15.62 2.38 22.01
N CYS A 210 15.49 1.07 21.83
CA CYS A 210 14.21 0.43 21.49
C CYS A 210 13.14 0.79 22.53
N SER A 211 13.48 0.80 23.83
CA SER A 211 12.55 1.16 24.90
C SER A 211 12.06 2.63 24.84
N ILE A 212 12.93 3.59 24.51
CA ILE A 212 12.52 5.01 24.39
C ILE A 212 11.66 5.21 23.13
N VAL A 213 12.08 4.67 21.99
CA VAL A 213 11.31 4.78 20.74
C VAL A 213 9.94 4.12 20.90
N GLN A 214 9.88 2.96 21.56
CA GLN A 214 8.63 2.28 21.91
C GLN A 214 7.70 3.19 22.71
N ARG A 215 8.17 3.84 23.77
CA ARG A 215 7.36 4.81 24.52
C ARG A 215 6.86 5.96 23.65
N CYS A 216 7.68 6.46 22.73
CA CYS A 216 7.22 7.51 21.80
C CYS A 216 6.11 7.00 20.88
N VAL A 217 6.22 5.77 20.36
CA VAL A 217 5.18 5.15 19.50
C VAL A 217 3.89 4.92 20.30
N GLU A 218 3.99 4.45 21.54
CA GLU A 218 2.85 4.31 22.46
C GLU A 218 2.15 5.65 22.70
N GLN A 219 2.90 6.73 22.92
CA GLN A 219 2.31 8.05 23.07
C GLN A 219 1.60 8.51 21.78
N ILE A 220 2.18 8.26 20.61
CA ILE A 220 1.55 8.61 19.32
C ILE A 220 0.18 7.93 19.19
N TYR A 221 0.04 6.67 19.60
CA TYR A 221 -1.25 5.97 19.61
C TYR A 221 -2.32 6.74 20.39
N TYR A 222 -2.02 7.16 21.63
CA TYR A 222 -2.98 7.88 22.46
C TYR A 222 -3.31 9.27 21.89
N TRP A 223 -2.32 9.97 21.34
CA TRP A 223 -2.55 11.26 20.72
C TRP A 223 -3.36 11.16 19.42
N GLU A 224 -3.14 10.14 18.60
CA GLU A 224 -3.97 9.88 17.42
C GLU A 224 -5.43 9.70 17.83
N GLY A 225 -5.72 8.90 18.86
CA GLY A 225 -7.07 8.75 19.42
C GLY A 225 -7.64 10.07 19.97
N TYR A 226 -6.84 10.85 20.71
CA TYR A 226 -7.24 12.16 21.22
C TYR A 226 -7.66 13.13 20.09
N PHE A 227 -6.87 13.23 19.03
CA PHE A 227 -7.22 14.09 17.89
C PHE A 227 -8.38 13.53 17.07
N GLY A 228 -8.51 12.21 16.97
CA GLY A 228 -9.69 11.54 16.40
C GLY A 228 -10.98 11.97 17.10
N ARG A 229 -10.98 11.99 18.44
CA ARG A 229 -12.11 12.50 19.24
C ARG A 229 -12.35 14.01 19.05
N CYS A 230 -11.29 14.78 18.89
CA CYS A 230 -11.39 16.24 18.75
C CYS A 230 -11.82 16.70 17.35
N ALA A 231 -11.82 15.80 16.36
CA ALA A 231 -12.27 16.07 15.00
C ALA A 231 -13.80 16.14 14.93
N ASP A 232 -14.29 17.08 14.13
CA ASP A 232 -15.73 17.23 13.88
C ASP A 232 -16.24 16.10 12.96
N LEU A 233 -15.36 15.52 12.14
CA LEU A 233 -15.66 14.36 11.31
C LEU A 233 -14.40 13.50 11.12
N ASN A 234 -14.58 12.18 11.23
CA ASN A 234 -13.56 11.20 10.86
C ASN A 234 -14.03 10.43 9.63
N ILE A 235 -13.18 10.31 8.61
CA ILE A 235 -13.40 9.42 7.48
C ILE A 235 -12.26 8.41 7.40
N CYS A 236 -12.54 7.19 6.95
CA CYS A 236 -11.55 6.14 6.86
C CYS A 236 -11.73 5.32 5.59
N VAL A 237 -10.66 4.66 5.17
CA VAL A 237 -10.61 3.91 3.91
C VAL A 237 -11.34 2.56 3.94
N THR A 238 -11.57 1.96 5.12
CA THR A 238 -12.23 0.64 5.24
C THR A 238 -13.16 0.53 6.44
N HIS A 239 -14.15 -0.36 6.33
CA HIS A 239 -15.00 -0.74 7.47
C HIS A 239 -14.21 -1.40 8.61
N ALA A 240 -13.16 -2.16 8.27
CA ALA A 240 -12.31 -2.80 9.27
C ALA A 240 -11.55 -1.76 10.10
N MET A 241 -11.02 -0.70 9.48
CA MET A 241 -10.39 0.42 10.18
C MET A 241 -11.41 1.19 11.03
N ARG A 242 -12.62 1.45 10.50
CA ARG A 242 -13.71 2.04 11.28
C ARG A 242 -14.00 1.26 12.56
N GLN A 243 -14.14 -0.06 12.44
CA GLN A 243 -14.41 -0.94 13.58
C GLN A 243 -13.25 -0.95 14.57
N ASP A 244 -12.01 -0.98 14.10
CA ASP A 244 -10.84 -0.90 14.97
C ASP A 244 -10.75 0.44 15.70
N MET A 245 -11.01 1.57 15.04
CA MET A 245 -11.05 2.88 15.71
C MET A 245 -12.10 2.90 16.83
N PHE A 246 -13.26 2.30 16.57
CA PHE A 246 -14.32 2.13 17.57
C PHE A 246 -13.82 1.23 18.72
N ASP A 247 -13.35 0.02 18.44
CA ASP A 247 -12.96 -0.95 19.48
C ASP A 247 -11.70 -0.54 20.27
N ALA A 248 -10.72 0.11 19.63
CA ALA A 248 -9.38 0.33 20.19
C ALA A 248 -9.28 1.59 21.05
N TRP A 249 -10.08 2.61 20.73
CA TRP A 249 -10.07 3.86 21.48
C TRP A 249 -11.26 4.01 22.43
N ASP A 250 -12.30 3.17 22.33
CA ASP A 250 -13.45 3.12 23.25
C ASP A 250 -13.16 2.41 24.60
N ILE A 251 -12.00 2.68 25.19
CA ILE A 251 -11.58 2.04 26.44
C ILE A 251 -11.78 3.03 27.59
N ASN A 252 -13.03 3.16 28.05
CA ASN A 252 -13.40 3.37 29.45
C ASN A 252 -14.91 3.11 29.63
N MET A 253 -15.26 2.14 30.48
CA MET A 253 -16.62 1.74 30.84
C MET A 253 -17.46 2.85 31.51
N PHE A 254 -16.85 4.02 31.78
CA PHE A 254 -17.48 5.22 32.35
C PHE A 254 -17.34 6.48 31.47
N ASP A 255 -16.58 6.42 30.37
CA ASP A 255 -16.37 7.52 29.43
C ASP A 255 -16.05 6.90 28.06
N ALA A 256 -17.09 6.50 27.34
CA ALA A 256 -16.96 5.94 26.00
C ALA A 256 -16.31 6.97 25.05
N TRP A 257 -15.27 6.58 24.32
CA TRP A 257 -14.61 7.44 23.35
C TRP A 257 -15.23 7.17 21.98
N ASP A 258 -16.42 7.71 21.77
CA ASP A 258 -17.20 7.42 20.56
C ASP A 258 -16.62 8.18 19.34
N ILE A 259 -15.56 7.63 18.75
CA ILE A 259 -15.00 8.12 17.49
C ILE A 259 -15.88 7.56 16.36
N SER A 260 -16.90 8.34 16.00
CA SER A 260 -17.73 8.04 14.84
C SER A 260 -16.97 8.36 13.56
N ALA A 261 -16.52 7.32 12.85
CA ALA A 261 -15.89 7.43 11.55
C ALA A 261 -16.80 6.94 10.42
N ALA A 262 -16.83 7.65 9.30
CA ALA A 262 -17.51 7.22 8.08
C ALA A 262 -16.52 6.51 7.15
N THR A 263 -16.92 5.39 6.56
CA THR A 263 -16.09 4.68 5.59
C THR A 263 -16.30 5.28 4.20
N VAL A 264 -15.21 5.72 3.57
CA VAL A 264 -15.20 6.26 2.20
C VAL A 264 -14.15 5.52 1.40
N TYR A 265 -14.60 4.70 0.46
CA TYR A 265 -13.74 3.93 -0.43
C TYR A 265 -13.22 4.78 -1.59
N ASP A 266 -11.96 4.57 -1.94
CA ASP A 266 -11.41 5.13 -3.16
C ASP A 266 -12.03 4.40 -4.36
N ARG A 267 -12.55 5.18 -5.31
CA ARG A 267 -13.01 4.64 -6.58
C ARG A 267 -11.98 4.96 -7.65
N PRO A 268 -11.58 3.97 -8.47
CA PRO A 268 -10.71 4.26 -9.58
C PRO A 268 -11.47 5.18 -10.57
N PRO A 269 -10.76 6.06 -11.29
CA PRO A 269 -11.38 6.94 -12.26
C PRO A 269 -12.04 6.11 -13.36
N ALA A 270 -13.36 6.22 -13.49
CA ALA A 270 -14.15 5.42 -14.45
C ALA A 270 -13.75 5.66 -15.92
N TRP A 271 -13.12 6.80 -16.22
CA TRP A 271 -12.60 7.11 -17.55
C TRP A 271 -11.33 6.32 -17.90
N SER A 272 -10.59 5.82 -16.90
CA SER A 272 -9.35 5.06 -17.10
C SER A 272 -9.53 3.58 -16.80
N PHE A 273 -10.22 3.24 -15.71
CA PHE A 273 -10.41 1.85 -15.27
C PHE A 273 -11.84 1.42 -15.51
N ARG A 274 -12.04 0.66 -16.58
CA ARG A 274 -13.31 0.03 -16.92
C ARG A 274 -13.07 -1.29 -17.65
N LYS A 275 -14.09 -2.15 -17.65
CA LYS A 275 -14.08 -3.34 -18.51
C LYS A 275 -14.05 -2.89 -19.97
N LEU A 276 -13.14 -3.46 -20.75
CA LEU A 276 -13.06 -3.19 -22.18
C LEU A 276 -14.14 -3.95 -22.94
N THR A 277 -14.60 -3.36 -24.04
CA THR A 277 -15.39 -4.08 -25.04
C THR A 277 -14.52 -5.10 -25.77
N ASP A 278 -15.14 -6.07 -26.44
CA ASP A 278 -14.40 -7.10 -27.18
C ASP A 278 -13.49 -6.49 -28.25
N GLU A 279 -13.98 -5.48 -28.97
CA GLU A 279 -13.22 -4.72 -29.96
C GLU A 279 -12.02 -3.97 -29.36
N GLU A 280 -12.22 -3.29 -28.22
CA GLU A 280 -11.13 -2.56 -27.53
C GLU A 280 -10.06 -3.52 -26.99
N ARG A 281 -10.50 -4.65 -26.43
CA ARG A 281 -9.59 -5.69 -25.95
C ARG A 281 -8.78 -6.28 -27.10
N HIS A 282 -9.41 -6.61 -28.22
CA HIS A 282 -8.72 -7.17 -29.37
C HIS A 282 -7.65 -6.20 -29.91
N LYS A 283 -8.01 -4.94 -30.11
CA LYS A 283 -7.05 -3.89 -30.51
C LYS A 283 -5.91 -3.70 -29.52
N PHE A 284 -6.22 -3.72 -28.22
CA PHE A 284 -5.20 -3.59 -27.19
C PHE A 284 -4.22 -4.79 -27.18
N LEU A 285 -4.73 -6.01 -27.35
CA LEU A 285 -3.89 -7.19 -27.44
C LEU A 285 -3.02 -7.17 -28.70
N LEU A 286 -3.53 -6.74 -29.86
CA LEU A 286 -2.73 -6.52 -31.06
C LEU A 286 -1.61 -5.49 -30.82
N LYS A 287 -1.94 -4.36 -30.17
CA LYS A 287 -0.94 -3.35 -29.77
C LYS A 287 0.15 -3.94 -28.86
N LEU A 288 -0.21 -4.82 -27.91
CA LEU A 288 0.77 -5.50 -27.07
C LEU A 288 1.64 -6.47 -27.88
N ILE A 289 1.04 -7.24 -28.79
CA ILE A 289 1.77 -8.14 -29.69
C ILE A 289 2.80 -7.38 -30.53
N ASP A 290 2.44 -6.19 -31.02
CA ASP A 290 3.32 -5.31 -31.80
C ASP A 290 4.53 -4.80 -30.99
N TYR A 291 4.42 -4.70 -29.65
CA TYR A 291 5.56 -4.39 -28.80
C TYR A 291 6.61 -5.52 -28.76
N GLY A 292 6.21 -6.76 -29.05
CA GLY A 292 7.09 -7.94 -29.08
C GLY A 292 7.60 -8.38 -27.70
N GLY A 293 8.57 -9.30 -27.68
CA GLY A 293 9.21 -9.81 -26.46
C GLY A 293 8.24 -10.62 -25.58
N GLU A 294 8.07 -10.19 -24.33
CA GLU A 294 7.21 -10.86 -23.33
C GLU A 294 5.72 -10.88 -23.73
N PHE A 295 5.31 -10.04 -24.69
CA PHE A 295 3.93 -9.96 -25.18
C PHE A 295 3.63 -10.89 -26.36
N GLU A 296 4.63 -11.58 -26.91
CA GLU A 296 4.42 -12.53 -28.01
C GLU A 296 3.51 -13.70 -27.63
N VAL A 297 3.37 -13.97 -26.34
CA VAL A 297 2.45 -14.97 -25.78
C VAL A 297 1.00 -14.70 -26.18
N PHE A 298 0.62 -13.45 -26.44
CA PHE A 298 -0.74 -13.11 -26.89
C PHE A 298 -0.97 -13.39 -28.39
N LYS A 299 0.04 -13.80 -29.16
CA LYS A 299 -0.16 -14.26 -30.54
C LYS A 299 -0.99 -15.53 -30.55
N ALA A 300 -1.90 -15.66 -31.51
CA ALA A 300 -2.61 -16.91 -31.71
C ALA A 300 -1.60 -18.01 -32.06
N VAL A 301 -1.63 -19.12 -31.33
CA VAL A 301 -0.85 -20.30 -31.70
C VAL A 301 -1.52 -20.90 -32.93
N ASN A 302 -0.82 -20.93 -34.07
CA ASN A 302 -1.25 -21.65 -35.26
C ASN A 302 -1.36 -23.14 -34.92
N ASN A 303 -2.53 -23.58 -34.44
CA ASN A 303 -2.82 -25.00 -34.27
C ASN A 303 -3.06 -25.60 -35.65
N PRO A 304 -2.19 -26.50 -36.15
CA PRO A 304 -2.36 -27.10 -37.48
C PRO A 304 -3.65 -27.92 -37.62
N CYS A 305 -4.25 -28.31 -36.49
CA CYS A 305 -5.47 -29.12 -36.43
C CYS A 305 -6.78 -28.33 -36.63
N LEU A 306 -6.73 -27.01 -36.73
CA LEU A 306 -7.89 -26.13 -36.98
C LEU A 306 -7.81 -25.43 -38.35
N GLN A 307 -7.18 -26.05 -39.35
CA GLN A 307 -7.38 -25.66 -40.75
C GLN A 307 -8.78 -26.10 -41.20
N ILE A 308 -9.80 -25.36 -40.76
CA ILE A 308 -11.10 -25.34 -41.40
C ILE A 308 -11.21 -23.97 -42.05
N ASP A 309 -10.97 -23.90 -43.36
CA ASP A 309 -11.46 -22.93 -44.37
C ASP A 309 -11.92 -21.52 -43.95
N CYS A 310 -11.28 -20.90 -42.97
CA CYS A 310 -11.58 -19.54 -42.53
C CYS A 310 -10.34 -18.67 -42.77
N ILE A 311 -10.43 -17.73 -43.70
CA ILE A 311 -9.44 -16.67 -43.84
C ILE A 311 -9.65 -15.71 -42.66
N SER A 312 -9.08 -16.01 -41.50
CA SER A 312 -9.02 -15.05 -40.40
C SER A 312 -7.95 -14.01 -40.71
N MET A 313 -8.36 -12.74 -40.80
CA MET A 313 -7.41 -11.65 -41.11
C MET A 313 -6.63 -11.19 -39.86
N GLU A 314 -7.22 -11.30 -38.66
CA GLU A 314 -6.61 -10.86 -37.40
C GLU A 314 -7.02 -11.78 -36.24
N GLU A 315 -6.04 -12.38 -35.56
CA GLU A 315 -6.25 -13.24 -34.39
C GLU A 315 -5.30 -12.90 -33.23
N THR A 316 -5.80 -13.07 -32.01
CA THR A 316 -5.03 -13.07 -30.77
C THR A 316 -5.35 -14.33 -29.96
N LEU A 317 -4.56 -14.61 -28.93
CA LEU A 317 -4.77 -15.71 -27.99
C LEU A 317 -6.18 -15.73 -27.38
N ILE A 318 -6.83 -14.56 -27.30
CA ILE A 318 -8.11 -14.37 -26.61
C ILE A 318 -9.28 -14.19 -27.59
N SER A 319 -9.05 -13.62 -28.77
CA SER A 319 -10.13 -13.14 -29.65
C SER A 319 -9.73 -13.18 -31.12
N TYR A 320 -10.71 -13.19 -32.01
CA TYR A 320 -10.52 -13.14 -33.46
C TYR A 320 -11.53 -12.18 -34.09
N ARG A 321 -11.20 -11.68 -35.29
CA ARG A 321 -12.15 -10.93 -36.13
C ARG A 321 -12.79 -11.89 -37.14
N ASP A 322 -14.12 -11.95 -37.14
CA ASP A 322 -14.87 -12.77 -38.09
C ASP A 322 -14.96 -12.13 -39.49
N ASN A 323 -15.53 -12.85 -40.45
CA ASN A 323 -15.67 -12.41 -41.84
C ASN A 323 -16.61 -11.19 -41.99
N GLU A 324 -17.45 -10.92 -40.99
CA GLU A 324 -18.34 -9.75 -40.95
C GLU A 324 -17.63 -8.52 -40.34
N GLY A 325 -16.36 -8.68 -39.95
CA GLY A 325 -15.55 -7.64 -39.32
C GLY A 325 -15.85 -7.45 -37.83
N LYS A 326 -16.62 -8.33 -37.21
CA LYS A 326 -16.96 -8.26 -35.79
C LYS A 326 -15.96 -9.08 -34.97
N VAL A 327 -15.51 -8.51 -33.86
CA VAL A 327 -14.62 -9.21 -32.92
C VAL A 327 -15.41 -10.13 -32.02
N GLN A 328 -14.95 -11.37 -31.91
CA GLN A 328 -15.52 -12.37 -31.01
C GLN A 328 -14.43 -13.00 -30.12
N LEU A 329 -14.86 -13.43 -28.93
CA LEU A 329 -14.02 -14.21 -28.04
C LEU A 329 -13.85 -15.62 -28.52
N ARG A 330 -12.66 -16.18 -28.35
CA ARG A 330 -12.45 -17.61 -28.57
C ARG A 330 -13.05 -18.42 -27.42
N ASN A 331 -13.68 -19.54 -27.74
CA ASN A 331 -14.22 -20.47 -26.73
C ASN A 331 -13.13 -21.26 -26.01
N ASP A 332 -11.98 -21.43 -26.66
CA ASP A 332 -10.79 -22.13 -26.15
C ASP A 332 -9.76 -21.18 -25.52
N ARG A 333 -10.09 -19.89 -25.35
CA ARG A 333 -9.16 -18.90 -24.81
C ARG A 333 -8.73 -19.25 -23.38
N PRO A 334 -7.49 -18.88 -23.01
CA PRO A 334 -7.09 -18.96 -21.62
C PRO A 334 -7.84 -17.93 -20.76
N LEU A 335 -7.96 -18.24 -19.47
CA LEU A 335 -8.43 -17.31 -18.46
C LEU A 335 -7.30 -16.33 -18.14
N LEU A 336 -7.60 -15.03 -18.27
CA LEU A 336 -6.64 -13.97 -18.01
C LEU A 336 -6.71 -13.52 -16.55
N LEU A 337 -5.72 -13.89 -15.75
CA LEU A 337 -5.56 -13.45 -14.37
C LEU A 337 -4.54 -12.33 -14.32
N VAL A 338 -4.85 -11.22 -13.65
CA VAL A 338 -3.93 -10.09 -13.48
C VAL A 338 -3.71 -9.82 -11.99
N SER A 339 -2.46 -9.62 -11.62
CA SER A 339 -2.07 -9.13 -10.31
C SER A 339 -1.05 -7.99 -10.45
N SER A 340 -1.18 -6.98 -9.62
CA SER A 340 -0.21 -5.89 -9.51
C SER A 340 0.56 -5.99 -8.21
N THR A 341 1.84 -5.65 -8.24
CA THR A 341 2.72 -5.81 -7.07
C THR A 341 3.80 -4.73 -6.98
N SER A 342 4.20 -4.41 -5.75
CA SER A 342 5.44 -3.69 -5.47
C SER A 342 6.61 -4.61 -5.17
N TRP A 343 6.46 -5.93 -5.24
CA TRP A 343 7.47 -6.94 -4.91
C TRP A 343 8.17 -6.66 -3.57
N THR A 344 7.39 -6.28 -2.57
CA THR A 344 7.86 -5.94 -1.22
C THR A 344 7.33 -6.94 -0.19
N GLU A 345 7.92 -6.96 1.00
CA GLU A 345 7.60 -7.94 2.06
C GLU A 345 6.17 -7.85 2.62
N ASP A 346 5.46 -6.76 2.35
CA ASP A 346 4.03 -6.57 2.67
C ASP A 346 3.08 -7.31 1.73
N GLU A 347 3.59 -7.93 0.67
CA GLU A 347 2.85 -8.73 -0.29
C GLU A 347 3.43 -10.15 -0.33
N ASP A 348 2.70 -11.11 0.25
CA ASP A 348 3.09 -12.52 0.17
C ASP A 348 2.57 -13.14 -1.14
N PHE A 349 3.36 -12.99 -2.20
CA PHE A 349 3.10 -13.64 -3.48
C PHE A 349 3.29 -15.16 -3.43
N GLY A 350 3.88 -15.71 -2.36
CA GLY A 350 3.92 -17.14 -2.12
C GLY A 350 2.52 -17.75 -2.15
N LEU A 351 1.54 -17.06 -1.54
CA LEU A 351 0.14 -17.50 -1.51
C LEU A 351 -0.45 -17.69 -2.92
N LEU A 352 -0.25 -16.72 -3.82
CA LEU A 352 -0.75 -16.82 -5.19
C LEU A 352 -0.02 -17.91 -5.98
N LEU A 353 1.31 -17.99 -5.85
CA LEU A 353 2.09 -19.01 -6.56
C LEU A 353 1.74 -20.42 -6.08
N ASP A 354 1.55 -20.61 -4.78
CA ASP A 354 1.17 -21.89 -4.21
C ASP A 354 -0.24 -22.31 -4.65
N ALA A 355 -1.20 -21.37 -4.71
CA ALA A 355 -2.53 -21.60 -5.25
C ALA A 355 -2.53 -21.93 -6.75
N LEU A 356 -1.71 -21.25 -7.55
CA LEU A 356 -1.58 -21.55 -8.99
C LEU A 356 -0.97 -22.93 -9.23
N ARG A 357 0.00 -23.35 -8.41
CA ARG A 357 0.58 -24.70 -8.47
C ARG A 357 -0.45 -25.77 -8.09
N GLU A 358 -1.28 -25.52 -7.08
CA GLU A 358 -2.38 -26.42 -6.72
C GLU A 358 -3.40 -26.53 -7.86
N PHE A 359 -3.78 -25.39 -8.45
CA PHE A 359 -4.62 -25.35 -9.64
C PHE A 359 -4.03 -26.18 -10.79
N ASP A 360 -2.74 -26.03 -11.10
CA ASP A 360 -2.07 -26.79 -12.15
C ASP A 360 -2.11 -28.31 -11.91
N ASN A 361 -1.92 -28.74 -10.65
CA ASN A 361 -2.03 -30.15 -10.27
C ASN A 361 -3.44 -30.71 -10.50
N ILE A 362 -4.48 -29.95 -10.13
CA ILE A 362 -5.87 -30.33 -10.35
C ILE A 362 -6.19 -30.34 -11.85
N ALA A 363 -5.73 -29.34 -12.60
CA ALA A 363 -5.93 -29.23 -14.04
C ALA A 363 -5.28 -30.39 -14.80
N LYS A 364 -4.09 -30.86 -14.39
CA LYS A 364 -3.43 -32.06 -14.92
C LYS A 364 -4.27 -33.34 -14.74
N LEU A 365 -4.96 -33.46 -13.60
CA LEU A 365 -5.82 -34.60 -13.28
C LEU A 365 -7.20 -34.50 -13.93
N SER A 366 -7.64 -33.28 -14.29
CA SER A 366 -8.91 -33.07 -14.95
C SER A 366 -8.92 -33.77 -16.31
N SER A 367 -9.87 -34.71 -16.49
CA SER A 367 -9.90 -35.50 -17.72
C SER A 367 -10.25 -34.62 -18.92
N ARG A 368 -9.41 -34.66 -19.96
CA ARG A 368 -9.70 -34.04 -21.27
C ARG A 368 -11.00 -34.57 -21.91
N THR A 369 -11.50 -35.73 -21.47
CA THR A 369 -12.69 -36.38 -22.05
C THR A 369 -14.02 -35.92 -21.48
N ASN A 370 -14.08 -35.27 -20.31
CA ASN A 370 -15.35 -34.76 -19.76
C ASN A 370 -15.37 -33.22 -19.77
N PRO A 371 -16.15 -32.59 -20.67
CA PRO A 371 -16.22 -31.13 -20.80
C PRO A 371 -16.65 -30.42 -19.50
N ALA A 372 -17.45 -31.09 -18.66
CA ALA A 372 -17.97 -30.50 -17.42
C ALA A 372 -16.90 -30.34 -16.33
N THR A 373 -15.79 -31.09 -16.40
CA THR A 373 -14.70 -31.06 -15.41
C THR A 373 -13.42 -30.43 -15.95
N ARG A 374 -13.42 -29.97 -17.22
CA ARG A 374 -12.23 -29.41 -17.86
C ARG A 374 -11.94 -28.01 -17.33
N LEU A 375 -10.80 -27.84 -16.68
CA LEU A 375 -10.32 -26.54 -16.22
C LEU A 375 -9.67 -25.74 -17.36
N PRO A 376 -9.81 -24.40 -17.38
CA PRO A 376 -9.20 -23.57 -18.39
C PRO A 376 -7.68 -23.48 -18.19
N PHE A 377 -6.96 -23.20 -19.27
CA PHE A 377 -5.57 -22.73 -19.15
C PHE A 377 -5.57 -21.33 -18.53
N ILE A 378 -4.64 -21.02 -17.63
CA ILE A 378 -4.52 -19.69 -17.01
C ILE A 378 -3.30 -18.98 -17.55
N THR A 379 -3.49 -17.77 -18.08
CA THR A 379 -2.42 -16.81 -18.32
C THR A 379 -2.45 -15.79 -17.18
N CYS A 380 -1.46 -15.88 -16.29
CA CYS A 380 -1.31 -15.03 -15.11
C CYS A 380 -0.29 -13.92 -15.39
N ILE A 381 -0.72 -12.67 -15.35
CA ILE A 381 0.15 -11.51 -15.53
C ILE A 381 0.39 -10.85 -14.18
N ILE A 382 1.65 -10.83 -13.75
CA ILE A 382 2.09 -10.18 -12.51
C ILE A 382 2.95 -8.97 -12.88
N THR A 383 2.38 -7.77 -12.85
CA THR A 383 3.10 -6.53 -13.21
C THR A 383 3.51 -5.74 -11.98
N GLY A 384 4.71 -5.16 -12.00
CA GLY A 384 5.23 -4.48 -10.81
C GLY A 384 6.73 -4.30 -10.77
N ARG A 385 7.21 -3.49 -9.82
CA ARG A 385 8.64 -3.31 -9.54
C ARG A 385 8.92 -3.30 -8.04
N GLY A 386 9.93 -4.06 -7.64
CA GLY A 386 10.54 -3.93 -6.33
C GLY A 386 11.58 -5.00 -6.01
N PRO A 387 12.07 -5.01 -4.76
CA PRO A 387 13.29 -5.72 -4.37
C PRO A 387 13.18 -7.25 -4.45
N LEU A 388 12.00 -7.82 -4.20
CA LEU A 388 11.80 -9.28 -4.17
C LEU A 388 11.49 -9.87 -5.56
N ARG A 389 11.44 -9.06 -6.63
CA ARG A 389 11.08 -9.55 -7.97
C ARG A 389 11.95 -10.73 -8.40
N SER A 390 13.28 -10.60 -8.31
CA SER A 390 14.21 -11.67 -8.72
C SER A 390 14.06 -12.94 -7.89
N TYR A 391 13.72 -12.82 -6.60
CA TYR A 391 13.46 -13.96 -5.73
C TYR A 391 12.23 -14.76 -6.21
N TYR A 392 11.13 -14.07 -6.51
CA TYR A 392 9.91 -14.71 -6.99
C TYR A 392 10.03 -15.23 -8.42
N LEU A 393 10.75 -14.53 -9.31
CA LEU A 393 11.04 -15.02 -10.66
C LEU A 393 11.81 -16.34 -10.61
N GLY A 394 12.83 -16.43 -9.75
CA GLY A 394 13.52 -17.70 -9.50
C GLY A 394 12.55 -18.79 -9.07
N ARG A 395 11.64 -18.53 -8.12
CA ARG A 395 10.62 -19.51 -7.72
C ARG A 395 9.71 -19.94 -8.89
N ILE A 396 9.25 -18.99 -9.71
CA ILE A 396 8.36 -19.25 -10.85
C ILE A 396 9.03 -20.19 -11.87
N GLU A 397 10.30 -19.94 -12.20
CA GLU A 397 11.07 -20.78 -13.15
C GLU A 397 11.17 -22.24 -12.69
N HIS A 398 11.24 -22.49 -11.38
CA HIS A 398 11.36 -23.84 -10.81
C HIS A 398 10.01 -24.58 -10.72
N MET A 399 8.86 -23.90 -10.86
CA MET A 399 7.55 -24.55 -10.71
C MET A 399 7.13 -25.40 -11.91
N GLN A 400 7.63 -25.10 -13.12
CA GLN A 400 7.38 -25.88 -14.35
C GLN A 400 5.92 -26.31 -14.54
N MET A 401 4.99 -25.35 -14.44
CA MET A 401 3.56 -25.58 -14.61
C MET A 401 3.19 -25.80 -16.09
N GLN A 402 2.12 -26.57 -16.35
CA GLN A 402 1.71 -26.95 -17.71
C GLN A 402 0.39 -26.31 -18.15
N ASN A 403 -0.49 -26.00 -17.21
CA ASN A 403 -1.81 -25.39 -17.44
C ASN A 403 -1.86 -23.93 -16.95
N VAL A 404 -0.72 -23.40 -16.48
CA VAL A 404 -0.57 -22.03 -16.01
C VAL A 404 0.71 -21.45 -16.60
N GLU A 405 0.59 -20.30 -17.24
CA GLU A 405 1.71 -19.50 -17.70
C GLU A 405 1.75 -18.18 -16.91
N ILE A 406 2.90 -17.87 -16.31
CA ILE A 406 3.10 -16.63 -15.56
C ILE A 406 3.98 -15.68 -16.37
N LEU A 407 3.49 -14.47 -16.61
CA LEU A 407 4.19 -13.39 -17.29
C LEU A 407 4.43 -12.23 -16.32
N THR A 408 5.59 -11.60 -16.39
CA THR A 408 5.90 -10.42 -15.56
C THR A 408 6.26 -9.17 -16.37
N PRO A 409 5.40 -8.75 -17.32
CA PRO A 409 5.73 -7.71 -18.27
C PRO A 409 5.83 -6.34 -17.62
N TRP A 410 6.74 -5.53 -18.18
CA TRP A 410 6.75 -4.10 -17.92
C TRP A 410 5.75 -3.40 -18.84
N LEU A 411 4.80 -2.68 -18.24
CA LEU A 411 3.76 -1.93 -18.95
C LEU A 411 3.98 -0.43 -18.80
N LYS A 412 3.64 0.33 -19.83
CA LYS A 412 3.50 1.78 -19.70
C LYS A 412 2.31 2.09 -18.78
N ALA A 413 2.40 3.20 -18.06
CA ALA A 413 1.33 3.63 -17.14
C ALA A 413 -0.03 3.81 -17.83
N GLU A 414 -0.02 4.20 -19.11
CA GLU A 414 -1.23 4.34 -19.94
C GLU A 414 -1.84 3.00 -20.38
N ASP A 415 -1.04 1.93 -20.50
CA ASP A 415 -1.47 0.62 -20.96
C ASP A 415 -2.00 -0.25 -19.81
N TYR A 416 -1.58 0.04 -18.56
CA TYR A 416 -1.99 -0.72 -17.38
C TYR A 416 -3.52 -0.77 -17.13
N PRO A 417 -4.27 0.34 -17.23
CA PRO A 417 -5.72 0.30 -17.08
C PRO A 417 -6.43 -0.54 -18.15
N PHE A 418 -5.91 -0.55 -19.38
CA PHE A 418 -6.43 -1.41 -20.45
C PHE A 418 -6.16 -2.88 -20.16
N LEU A 419 -4.98 -3.23 -19.64
CA LEU A 419 -4.70 -4.61 -19.23
C LEU A 419 -5.66 -5.09 -18.14
N ILE A 420 -5.91 -4.28 -17.11
CA ILE A 420 -6.89 -4.61 -16.07
C ILE A 420 -8.30 -4.75 -16.69
N GLY A 421 -8.65 -3.87 -17.62
CA GLY A 421 -9.93 -3.92 -18.33
C GLY A 421 -10.11 -5.16 -19.22
N CYS A 422 -9.02 -5.83 -19.61
CA CYS A 422 -9.01 -7.11 -20.32
C CYS A 422 -9.16 -8.33 -19.41
N ALA A 423 -8.77 -8.22 -18.13
CA ALA A 423 -8.65 -9.34 -17.22
C ALA A 423 -10.01 -9.99 -16.91
N ASP A 424 -10.00 -11.32 -16.77
CA ASP A 424 -11.15 -12.07 -16.28
C ASP A 424 -11.19 -12.04 -14.74
N ILE A 425 -10.01 -12.10 -14.10
CA ILE A 425 -9.85 -12.09 -12.64
C ILE A 425 -8.70 -11.14 -12.26
N GLY A 426 -8.94 -10.30 -11.25
CA GLY A 426 -7.92 -9.49 -10.60
C GLY A 426 -7.60 -10.01 -9.20
N VAL A 427 -6.31 -10.15 -8.86
CA VAL A 427 -5.86 -10.57 -7.52
C VAL A 427 -5.00 -9.49 -6.89
N SER A 428 -5.36 -9.07 -5.66
CA SER A 428 -4.60 -8.15 -4.83
C SER A 428 -4.19 -8.84 -3.53
N LEU A 429 -2.90 -8.81 -3.19
CA LEU A 429 -2.32 -9.44 -2.00
C LEU A 429 -1.76 -8.42 -0.99
N HIS A 430 -2.07 -7.14 -1.20
CA HIS A 430 -1.51 -6.07 -0.40
C HIS A 430 -2.03 -6.10 1.04
N THR A 431 -1.11 -6.19 2.01
CA THR A 431 -1.45 -6.15 3.43
C THR A 431 -1.06 -4.81 4.04
N SER A 432 -2.04 -4.09 4.58
CA SER A 432 -1.79 -2.85 5.32
C SER A 432 -0.84 -3.06 6.49
N THR A 433 0.03 -2.08 6.77
CA THR A 433 0.86 -2.11 7.99
C THR A 433 0.05 -2.04 9.29
N SER A 434 -1.23 -1.68 9.21
CA SER A 434 -2.17 -1.71 10.35
C SER A 434 -2.74 -3.11 10.64
N GLY A 435 -2.54 -4.08 9.74
CA GLY A 435 -3.13 -5.42 9.80
C GLY A 435 -4.56 -5.52 9.25
N TYR A 436 -5.20 -4.40 8.91
CA TYR A 436 -6.54 -4.38 8.33
C TYR A 436 -6.47 -4.42 6.80
N LYS A 437 -7.16 -5.38 6.19
CA LYS A 437 -7.17 -5.58 4.73
C LYS A 437 -7.84 -4.39 4.03
N PHE A 438 -7.20 -3.88 2.99
CA PHE A 438 -7.83 -3.02 1.99
C PHE A 438 -8.39 -3.98 0.93
N VAL A 439 -9.71 -4.20 0.92
CA VAL A 439 -10.38 -5.04 -0.08
C VAL A 439 -10.55 -4.25 -1.36
#